data_AF-N9RAW9-F1
#
_entry.id   AF-N9RAW9-F1
#
_cell.length_a   1.000
_cell.length_b   1.000
_cell.length_c   1.000
_cell.angle_alpha   90.00
_cell.angle_beta   90.00
_cell.angle_gamma   90.00
#
_symmetry.space_group_name_H-M   'P 1'
#
loop_
_entity.id
_entity.type
_entity.pdbx_description
1 polymer ?
#
loop_
_entity_poly.entity_id
_entity_poly.type
_entity_poly.pdbx_seq_one_letter_code
_entity_poly.pdbx_strand_id
1 'polypeptide(L)'
;MGLNNTQKVVLAIVVFIILLIGWGLFPLFFKWVMTGIGSTKVNIEDFGTMGDIYGSLNTLFTSATLIIVMYSAYLQRQANEDARTAMADQLREARNATTNQLNQARDALEQQLAQAREATERQIENAKELSKIELSQMQDATKQQLDLAQATHDAQMRESKHAIFSNMFNILLNQKNQAQERLSLRLGTTNLQSLFVHLSNKFEELVSDENEWKNFKISTESHQIIMAERCADEIEKFTGKTGVYDELVSYFYNYCSLITLIKKDEYKEFDTKFYFRILSNLMTQAEQETLLWICSTADYIKDAIEVSKLLDAHFFDGIIHFMFRNFKKSICNHSDILRDWDKYLKEQNPA
;
A
#
# COMPACT_ATOMS: atom_id res chain seq x y z
N MET A 1 -56.76 -59.76 61.69
CA MET A 1 -57.04 -58.38 61.24
C MET A 1 -56.69 -57.44 62.39
N GLY A 2 -55.70 -56.57 62.22
CA GLY A 2 -55.25 -55.65 63.27
C GLY A 2 -56.14 -54.41 63.34
N LEU A 3 -56.50 -53.97 64.56
CA LEU A 3 -57.25 -52.75 64.81
C LEU A 3 -56.50 -51.53 64.22
N ASN A 4 -57.19 -50.69 63.46
CA ASN A 4 -56.66 -49.41 62.94
C ASN A 4 -56.30 -48.47 64.11
N ASN A 5 -55.37 -47.52 63.93
CA ASN A 5 -54.95 -46.59 64.99
C ASN A 5 -56.14 -45.86 65.64
N THR A 6 -57.14 -45.47 64.84
CA THR A 6 -58.38 -44.88 65.34
C THR A 6 -59.19 -45.85 66.18
N GLN A 7 -59.25 -47.13 65.82
CA GLN A 7 -59.92 -48.17 66.60
C GLN A 7 -59.19 -48.49 67.90
N LYS A 8 -57.84 -48.43 67.91
CA LYS A 8 -57.04 -48.57 69.14
C LYS A 8 -57.30 -47.43 70.11
N VAL A 9 -57.40 -46.18 69.61
CA VAL A 9 -57.74 -45.01 70.44
C VAL A 9 -59.16 -45.09 70.97
N VAL A 10 -60.13 -45.45 70.14
CA VAL A 10 -61.53 -45.64 70.57
C VAL A 10 -61.65 -46.76 71.60
N LEU A 11 -60.99 -47.89 71.40
CA LEU A 11 -60.97 -49.00 72.37
C LEU A 11 -60.37 -48.55 73.71
N ALA A 12 -59.28 -47.80 73.69
CA ALA A 12 -58.66 -47.25 74.90
C ALA A 12 -59.60 -46.29 75.66
N ILE A 13 -60.31 -45.41 74.94
CA ILE A 13 -61.29 -44.50 75.53
C ILE A 13 -62.48 -45.27 76.13
N VAL A 14 -62.99 -46.30 75.44
CA VAL A 14 -64.10 -47.12 75.94
C VAL A 14 -63.71 -47.88 77.21
N VAL A 15 -62.52 -48.49 77.24
CA VAL A 15 -62.01 -49.18 78.45
C VAL A 15 -61.82 -48.20 79.61
N PHE A 16 -61.34 -46.99 79.32
CA PHE A 16 -61.18 -45.93 80.33
C PHE A 16 -62.52 -45.46 80.92
N ILE A 17 -63.54 -45.28 80.07
CA ILE A 17 -64.91 -44.92 80.51
C ILE A 17 -65.52 -46.05 81.36
N ILE A 18 -65.34 -47.32 80.99
CA ILE A 18 -65.82 -48.47 81.76
C ILE A 18 -65.15 -48.52 83.15
N LEU A 19 -63.85 -48.25 83.23
CA LEU A 19 -63.12 -48.15 84.49
C LEU A 19 -63.63 -46.99 85.36
N LEU A 20 -63.90 -45.82 84.77
CA LEU A 20 -64.49 -44.67 85.48
C LEU A 20 -65.90 -44.97 86.02
N ILE A 21 -66.74 -45.64 85.24
CA ILE A 21 -68.09 -46.05 85.67
C ILE A 21 -68.00 -47.08 86.80
N GLY A 22 -67.13 -48.08 86.67
CA GLY A 22 -66.88 -49.07 87.71
C GLY A 22 -66.40 -48.42 89.02
N TRP A 23 -65.53 -47.41 88.92
CA TRP A 23 -65.02 -46.66 90.06
C TRP A 23 -66.08 -45.76 90.70
N GLY A 24 -66.92 -45.09 89.90
CA GLY A 24 -68.00 -44.22 90.38
C GLY A 24 -69.18 -44.97 91.00
N LEU A 25 -69.46 -46.20 90.55
CA LEU A 25 -70.50 -47.07 91.10
C LEU A 25 -70.02 -47.87 92.32
N PHE A 26 -68.71 -47.98 92.53
CA PHE A 26 -68.11 -48.72 93.65
C PHE A 26 -68.64 -48.28 95.03
N PRO A 27 -68.80 -46.98 95.36
CA PRO A 27 -69.34 -46.56 96.66
C PRO A 27 -70.80 -46.98 96.87
N LEU A 28 -71.60 -47.00 95.79
CA LEU A 28 -73.01 -47.41 95.84
C LEU A 28 -73.14 -48.93 96.01
N PHE A 29 -72.33 -49.70 95.28
CA PHE A 29 -72.24 -51.15 95.45
C PHE A 29 -71.79 -51.50 96.87
N PHE A 30 -70.79 -50.80 97.41
CA PHE A 30 -70.30 -51.00 98.76
C PHE A 30 -71.36 -50.66 99.81
N LYS A 31 -72.11 -49.55 99.65
CA LYS A 31 -73.24 -49.18 100.54
C LYS A 31 -74.36 -50.23 100.51
N TRP A 32 -74.64 -50.80 99.34
CA TRP A 32 -75.64 -51.86 99.18
C TRP A 32 -75.24 -53.15 99.92
N VAL A 33 -73.99 -53.61 99.75
CA VAL A 33 -73.45 -54.78 100.46
C VAL A 33 -73.46 -54.57 101.98
N MET A 34 -73.11 -53.37 102.44
CA MET A 34 -73.09 -53.04 103.87
C MET A 34 -74.48 -53.01 104.53
N THR A 35 -75.54 -52.64 103.78
CA THR A 35 -76.92 -52.61 104.29
C THR A 35 -77.50 -54.02 104.43
N GLY A 36 -77.09 -54.97 103.56
CA GLY A 36 -77.53 -56.37 103.59
C GLY A 36 -77.00 -57.20 104.77
N ILE A 37 -75.95 -56.73 105.45
CA ILE A 37 -75.31 -57.44 106.58
C ILE A 37 -75.82 -56.95 107.95
N GLY A 38 -76.85 -56.10 107.99
CA GLY A 38 -77.58 -55.77 109.23
C GLY A 38 -76.85 -54.85 110.23
N SER A 39 -75.93 -54.00 109.75
CA SER A 39 -75.17 -53.06 110.58
C SER A 39 -75.76 -51.64 110.52
N THR A 40 -76.16 -51.08 111.66
CA THR A 40 -76.72 -49.71 111.80
C THR A 40 -75.67 -48.64 112.16
N LYS A 41 -74.42 -48.79 111.69
CA LYS A 41 -73.35 -47.79 111.90
C LYS A 41 -72.95 -47.10 110.58
N VAL A 42 -72.92 -45.76 110.59
CA VAL A 42 -72.91 -44.92 109.38
C VAL A 42 -71.51 -44.34 109.05
N ASN A 43 -70.47 -44.56 109.85
CA ASN A 43 -69.13 -44.01 109.61
C ASN A 43 -68.05 -45.07 109.36
N ILE A 44 -67.28 -44.86 108.28
CA ILE A 44 -66.31 -45.78 107.66
C ILE A 44 -65.01 -45.94 108.47
N GLU A 45 -64.78 -45.06 109.45
CA GLU A 45 -63.57 -45.08 110.30
C GLU A 45 -63.56 -46.22 111.35
N ASP A 46 -64.69 -46.88 111.60
CA ASP A 46 -64.78 -48.05 112.52
C ASP A 46 -64.33 -49.39 111.85
N PHE A 47 -63.90 -49.38 110.56
CA PHE A 47 -63.45 -50.57 109.82
C PHE A 47 -61.92 -50.68 109.70
N GLY A 48 -61.24 -50.98 110.80
CA GLY A 48 -59.77 -50.97 110.91
C GLY A 48 -59.00 -51.74 109.81
N THR A 49 -59.33 -52.99 109.52
CA THR A 49 -58.52 -53.86 108.65
C THR A 49 -58.62 -53.59 107.14
N MET A 50 -59.55 -52.73 106.69
CA MET A 50 -59.68 -52.35 105.28
C MET A 50 -58.80 -51.15 104.89
N GLY A 51 -58.33 -50.34 105.84
CA GLY A 51 -57.48 -49.16 105.59
C GLY A 51 -56.06 -49.51 105.11
N ASP A 52 -55.48 -50.61 105.61
CA ASP A 52 -54.09 -51.01 105.29
C ASP A 52 -53.91 -51.52 103.84
N ILE A 53 -54.94 -52.09 103.23
CA ILE A 53 -54.88 -52.57 101.84
C ILE A 53 -54.74 -51.38 100.87
N TYR A 54 -55.39 -50.25 101.17
CA TYR A 54 -55.35 -49.05 100.33
C TYR A 54 -53.98 -48.35 100.35
N GLY A 55 -53.29 -48.37 101.50
CA GLY A 55 -51.94 -47.81 101.62
C GLY A 55 -50.91 -48.55 100.76
N SER A 56 -50.98 -49.89 100.72
CA SER A 56 -50.03 -50.73 99.96
C SER A 56 -50.13 -50.58 98.44
N LEU A 57 -51.32 -50.28 97.92
CA LEU A 57 -51.57 -50.13 96.48
C LEU A 57 -50.88 -48.87 95.90
N ASN A 58 -50.86 -47.78 96.67
CA ASN A 58 -50.31 -46.50 96.21
C ASN A 58 -48.78 -46.54 96.09
N THR A 59 -48.11 -47.30 96.96
CA THR A 59 -46.66 -47.52 96.92
C THR A 59 -46.24 -48.33 95.69
N LEU A 60 -47.06 -49.31 95.29
CA LEU A 60 -46.80 -50.14 94.11
C LEU A 60 -46.91 -49.32 92.81
N PHE A 61 -47.91 -48.46 92.67
CA PHE A 61 -48.03 -47.55 91.54
C PHE A 61 -46.87 -46.55 91.45
N THR A 62 -46.38 -46.06 92.59
CA THR A 62 -45.23 -45.15 92.61
C THR A 62 -43.95 -45.84 92.11
N SER A 63 -43.73 -47.10 92.50
CA SER A 63 -42.58 -47.90 92.04
C SER A 63 -42.61 -48.22 90.54
N ALA A 64 -43.79 -48.53 89.99
CA ALA A 64 -43.96 -48.80 88.56
C ALA A 64 -43.70 -47.53 87.71
N THR A 65 -44.16 -46.37 88.18
CA THR A 65 -43.90 -45.08 87.51
C THR A 65 -42.40 -44.79 87.41
N LEU A 66 -41.63 -45.11 88.45
CA LEU A 66 -40.18 -44.87 88.49
C LEU A 66 -39.42 -45.72 87.46
N ILE A 67 -39.83 -46.99 87.28
CA ILE A 67 -39.26 -47.90 86.28
C ILE A 67 -39.55 -47.41 84.85
N ILE A 68 -40.78 -46.92 84.61
CA ILE A 68 -41.18 -46.37 83.30
C ILE A 68 -40.35 -45.12 82.96
N VAL A 69 -40.07 -44.25 83.94
CA VAL A 69 -39.23 -43.07 83.75
C VAL A 69 -37.78 -43.45 83.44
N MET A 70 -37.20 -44.43 84.15
CA MET A 70 -35.84 -44.90 83.84
C MET A 70 -35.74 -45.51 82.43
N TYR A 71 -36.72 -46.32 82.03
CA TYR A 71 -36.75 -46.91 80.69
C TYR A 71 -36.93 -45.85 79.60
N SER A 72 -37.77 -44.84 79.84
CA SER A 72 -37.94 -43.71 78.93
C SER A 72 -36.66 -42.87 78.78
N ALA A 73 -35.96 -42.63 79.89
CA ALA A 73 -34.68 -41.92 79.88
C ALA A 73 -33.58 -42.72 79.13
N TYR A 74 -33.58 -44.04 79.25
CA TYR A 74 -32.67 -44.92 78.51
C TYR A 74 -32.94 -44.87 77.00
N LEU A 75 -34.20 -45.00 76.57
CA LEU A 75 -34.57 -44.89 75.15
C LEU A 75 -34.27 -43.50 74.58
N GLN A 76 -34.49 -42.43 75.35
CA GLN A 76 -34.13 -41.08 74.95
C GLN A 76 -32.62 -40.92 74.76
N ARG A 77 -31.80 -41.59 75.59
CA ARG A 77 -30.35 -41.60 75.44
C ARG A 77 -29.91 -42.33 74.17
N GLN A 78 -30.49 -43.50 73.90
CA GLN A 78 -30.21 -44.26 72.68
C GLN A 78 -30.64 -43.49 71.42
N ALA A 79 -31.83 -42.90 71.43
CA ALA A 79 -32.30 -42.05 70.34
C ALA A 79 -31.41 -40.81 70.14
N ASN A 80 -30.84 -40.25 71.20
CA ASN A 80 -29.88 -39.14 71.11
C ASN A 80 -28.54 -39.59 70.52
N GLU A 81 -28.07 -40.80 70.83
CA GLU A 81 -26.87 -41.36 70.21
C GLU A 81 -27.09 -41.62 68.72
N ASP A 82 -28.19 -42.27 68.35
CA ASP A 82 -28.56 -42.52 66.95
C ASP A 82 -28.75 -41.22 66.15
N ALA A 83 -29.38 -40.20 66.77
CA ALA A 83 -29.53 -38.87 66.17
C ALA A 83 -28.18 -38.18 65.97
N ARG A 84 -27.25 -38.31 66.93
CA ARG A 84 -25.90 -37.76 66.80
C ARG A 84 -25.11 -38.46 65.69
N THR A 85 -25.19 -39.78 65.58
CA THR A 85 -24.51 -40.53 64.50
C THR A 85 -25.09 -40.19 63.13
N ALA A 86 -26.42 -40.14 62.99
CA ALA A 86 -27.06 -39.76 61.74
C ALA A 86 -26.71 -38.32 61.34
N MET A 87 -26.66 -37.40 62.30
CA MET A 87 -26.25 -36.01 62.07
C MET A 87 -24.77 -35.92 61.69
N ALA A 88 -23.90 -36.71 62.31
CA ALA A 88 -22.48 -36.80 61.96
C ALA A 88 -22.28 -37.34 60.54
N ASP A 89 -23.05 -38.36 60.13
CA ASP A 89 -23.01 -38.92 58.78
C ASP A 89 -23.53 -37.92 57.72
N GLN A 90 -24.64 -37.22 57.99
CA GLN A 90 -25.13 -36.15 57.11
C GLN A 90 -24.12 -35.01 56.97
N LEU A 91 -23.46 -34.60 58.07
CA LEU A 91 -22.38 -33.61 58.02
C LEU A 91 -21.20 -34.10 57.19
N ARG A 92 -20.85 -35.38 57.29
CA ARG A 92 -19.78 -36.00 56.50
C ARG A 92 -20.12 -36.06 55.02
N GLU A 93 -21.34 -36.47 54.66
CA GLU A 93 -21.82 -36.46 53.28
C GLU A 93 -21.92 -35.05 52.71
N ALA A 94 -22.50 -34.10 53.46
CA ALA A 94 -22.57 -32.71 53.05
C ALA A 94 -21.16 -32.13 52.83
N ARG A 95 -20.20 -32.44 53.72
CA ARG A 95 -18.81 -32.02 53.57
C ARG A 95 -18.16 -32.63 52.32
N ASN A 96 -18.31 -33.93 52.11
CA ASN A 96 -17.78 -34.62 50.93
C ASN A 96 -18.40 -34.12 49.62
N ALA A 97 -19.72 -33.90 49.60
CA ALA A 97 -20.44 -33.33 48.47
C ALA A 97 -19.97 -31.89 48.19
N THR A 98 -19.80 -31.08 49.23
CA THR A 98 -19.25 -29.72 49.11
C THR A 98 -17.82 -29.74 48.55
N THR A 99 -16.97 -30.64 49.05
CA THR A 99 -15.59 -30.80 48.56
C THR A 99 -15.57 -31.25 47.09
N ASN A 100 -16.42 -32.21 46.71
CA ASN A 100 -16.50 -32.68 45.33
C ASN A 100 -17.04 -31.61 44.38
N GLN A 101 -18.08 -30.87 44.78
CA GLN A 101 -18.60 -29.73 44.01
C GLN A 101 -17.55 -28.63 43.86
N LEU A 102 -16.80 -28.33 44.91
CA LEU A 102 -15.72 -27.34 44.86
C LEU A 102 -14.62 -27.78 43.88
N ASN A 103 -14.21 -29.04 43.92
CA ASN A 103 -13.21 -29.60 43.01
C ASN A 103 -13.72 -29.57 41.56
N GLN A 104 -14.96 -30.00 41.30
CA GLN A 104 -15.56 -29.94 39.96
C GLN A 104 -15.68 -28.50 39.44
N ALA A 105 -16.09 -27.55 40.30
CA ALA A 105 -16.17 -26.14 39.92
C ALA A 105 -14.79 -25.55 39.62
N ARG A 106 -13.77 -25.94 40.39
CA ARG A 106 -12.38 -25.56 40.15
C ARG A 106 -11.87 -26.12 38.83
N ASP A 107 -12.08 -27.41 38.57
CA ASP A 107 -11.64 -28.07 37.33
C ASP A 107 -12.33 -27.47 36.10
N ALA A 108 -13.64 -27.20 36.20
CA ALA A 108 -14.40 -26.55 35.14
C ALA A 108 -13.92 -25.11 34.89
N LEU A 109 -13.61 -24.36 35.95
CA LEU A 109 -13.05 -23.01 35.84
C LEU A 109 -11.65 -23.03 35.21
N GLU A 110 -10.82 -24.00 35.58
CA GLU A 110 -9.48 -24.18 35.03
C GLU A 110 -9.55 -24.51 33.53
N GLN A 111 -10.48 -25.38 33.12
CA GLN A 111 -10.75 -25.66 31.70
C GLN A 111 -11.26 -24.44 30.94
N GLN A 112 -12.20 -23.67 31.51
CA GLN A 112 -12.69 -22.44 30.87
C GLN A 112 -11.57 -21.40 30.71
N LEU A 113 -10.71 -21.24 31.71
CA LEU A 113 -9.56 -20.34 31.64
C LEU A 113 -8.54 -20.80 30.59
N ALA A 114 -8.28 -22.11 30.49
CA ALA A 114 -7.41 -22.65 29.46
C ALA A 114 -7.96 -22.39 28.04
N GLN A 115 -9.26 -22.65 27.82
CA GLN A 115 -9.93 -22.37 26.54
C GLN A 115 -9.95 -20.88 26.21
N ALA A 116 -10.21 -20.02 27.19
CA ALA A 116 -10.20 -18.57 26.99
C ALA A 116 -8.80 -18.05 26.62
N ARG A 117 -7.75 -18.60 27.24
CA ARG A 117 -6.35 -18.28 26.89
C ARG A 117 -6.02 -18.71 25.47
N GLU A 118 -6.33 -19.96 25.11
CA GLU A 118 -6.08 -20.48 23.76
C GLU A 118 -6.83 -19.67 22.69
N ALA A 119 -8.09 -19.32 22.94
CA ALA A 119 -8.86 -18.47 22.03
C ALA A 119 -8.25 -17.07 21.89
N THR A 120 -7.75 -16.49 22.98
CA THR A 120 -7.09 -15.19 22.98
C THR A 120 -5.76 -15.25 22.24
N GLU A 121 -4.97 -16.30 22.43
CA GLU A 121 -3.70 -16.52 21.73
C GLU A 121 -3.91 -16.64 20.21
N ARG A 122 -4.89 -17.43 19.78
CA ARG A 122 -5.25 -17.54 18.35
C ARG A 122 -5.72 -16.20 17.77
N GLN A 123 -6.49 -15.41 18.52
CA GLN A 123 -6.88 -14.06 18.07
C GLN A 123 -5.69 -13.12 17.92
N ILE A 124 -4.74 -13.16 18.86
CA ILE A 124 -3.52 -12.35 18.79
C ILE A 124 -2.65 -12.78 17.60
N GLU A 125 -2.53 -14.08 17.35
CA GLU A 125 -1.77 -14.60 16.20
C GLU A 125 -2.40 -14.17 14.87
N ASN A 126 -3.71 -14.36 14.70
CA ASN A 126 -4.43 -13.91 13.51
C ASN A 126 -4.30 -12.38 13.31
N ALA A 127 -4.41 -11.58 14.37
CA ALA A 127 -4.25 -10.14 14.28
C ALA A 127 -2.83 -9.72 13.87
N LYS A 128 -1.80 -10.43 14.34
CA LYS A 128 -0.41 -10.21 13.93
C LYS A 128 -0.19 -10.55 12.46
N GLU A 129 -0.72 -11.67 11.99
CA GLU A 129 -0.63 -12.05 10.58
C GLU A 129 -1.33 -11.05 9.66
N LEU A 130 -2.54 -10.64 10.02
CA LEU A 130 -3.31 -9.64 9.27
C LEU A 130 -2.55 -8.31 9.20
N SER A 131 -2.03 -7.82 10.33
CA SER A 131 -1.25 -6.59 10.39
C SER A 131 0.03 -6.67 9.54
N LYS A 132 0.69 -7.83 9.50
CA LYS A 132 1.87 -8.06 8.64
C LYS A 132 1.50 -8.01 7.15
N ILE A 133 0.38 -8.63 6.77
CA ILE A 133 -0.12 -8.60 5.38
C ILE A 133 -0.46 -7.17 4.98
N GLU A 134 -1.21 -6.45 5.81
CA GLU A 134 -1.57 -5.05 5.56
C GLU A 134 -0.32 -4.16 5.44
N LEU A 135 0.67 -4.34 6.30
CA LEU A 135 1.93 -3.59 6.23
C LEU A 135 2.68 -3.87 4.93
N SER A 136 2.78 -5.13 4.51
CA SER A 136 3.41 -5.49 3.23
C SER A 136 2.66 -4.86 2.05
N GLN A 137 1.33 -4.91 2.05
CA GLN A 137 0.52 -4.30 1.00
C GLN A 137 0.67 -2.78 0.95
N MET A 138 0.71 -2.12 2.13
CA MET A 138 0.96 -0.68 2.21
C MET A 138 2.35 -0.32 1.70
N GLN A 139 3.37 -1.13 2.00
CA GLN A 139 4.73 -0.92 1.48
C GLN A 139 4.79 -1.05 -0.04
N ASP A 140 4.16 -2.10 -0.59
CA ASP A 140 4.10 -2.33 -2.04
C ASP A 140 3.34 -1.21 -2.76
N ALA A 141 2.19 -0.79 -2.22
CA ALA A 141 1.42 0.32 -2.76
C ALA A 141 2.21 1.64 -2.72
N THR A 142 2.91 1.91 -1.60
CA THR A 142 3.76 3.11 -1.46
C THR A 142 4.89 3.09 -2.49
N LYS A 143 5.53 1.93 -2.70
CA LYS A 143 6.58 1.76 -3.70
C LYS A 143 6.06 2.01 -5.12
N GLN A 144 4.91 1.42 -5.46
CA GLN A 144 4.28 1.64 -6.77
C GLN A 144 3.91 3.11 -7.00
N GLN A 145 3.40 3.79 -5.97
CA GLN A 145 3.10 5.22 -6.06
C GLN A 145 4.37 6.06 -6.26
N LEU A 146 5.47 5.72 -5.58
CA LEU A 146 6.75 6.40 -5.76
C LEU A 146 7.31 6.17 -7.16
N ASP A 147 7.28 4.93 -7.65
CA ASP A 147 7.74 4.57 -9.00
C ASP A 147 6.91 5.31 -10.07
N LEU A 148 5.59 5.37 -9.90
CA LEU A 148 4.69 6.12 -10.78
C LEU A 148 4.93 7.63 -10.72
N ALA A 149 5.14 8.18 -9.52
CA ALA A 149 5.43 9.61 -9.34
C ALA A 149 6.76 9.98 -10.01
N GLN A 150 7.79 9.14 -9.85
CA GLN A 150 9.08 9.32 -10.51
C GLN A 150 8.94 9.25 -12.03
N ALA A 151 8.25 8.23 -12.55
CA ALA A 151 8.03 8.09 -13.99
C ALA A 151 7.23 9.27 -14.59
N THR A 152 6.24 9.77 -13.86
CA THR A 152 5.42 10.93 -14.24
C THR A 152 6.26 12.20 -14.25
N HIS A 153 7.04 12.43 -13.19
CA HIS A 153 7.97 13.56 -13.11
C HIS A 153 8.97 13.52 -14.27
N ASP A 154 9.60 12.38 -14.55
CA ASP A 154 10.58 12.24 -15.62
C ASP A 154 9.94 12.46 -17.00
N ALA A 155 8.69 12.02 -17.20
CA ALA A 155 7.93 12.30 -18.42
C ALA A 155 7.65 13.80 -18.59
N GLN A 156 7.18 14.48 -17.53
CA GLN A 156 6.94 15.92 -17.53
C GLN A 156 8.22 16.72 -17.79
N MET A 157 9.34 16.31 -17.19
CA MET A 157 10.63 16.95 -17.43
C MET A 157 11.10 16.78 -18.88
N ARG A 158 10.89 15.60 -19.49
CA ARG A 158 11.16 15.39 -20.92
C ARG A 158 10.27 16.25 -21.82
N GLU A 159 8.98 16.31 -21.53
CA GLU A 159 8.03 17.14 -22.27
C GLU A 159 8.36 18.63 -22.17
N SER A 160 8.70 19.11 -20.96
CA SER A 160 9.13 20.48 -20.73
C SER A 160 10.41 20.83 -21.50
N LYS A 161 11.43 19.95 -21.47
CA LYS A 161 12.65 20.12 -22.28
C LYS A 161 12.31 20.23 -23.77
N HIS A 162 11.46 19.35 -24.28
CA HIS A 162 11.05 19.36 -25.69
C HIS A 162 10.28 20.64 -26.08
N ALA A 163 9.42 21.14 -25.20
CA ALA A 163 8.71 22.40 -25.42
C ALA A 163 9.66 23.60 -25.43
N ILE A 164 10.62 23.66 -24.49
CA ILE A 164 11.66 24.70 -24.44
C ILE A 164 12.48 24.70 -25.72
N PHE A 165 12.96 23.53 -26.13
CA PHE A 165 13.71 23.39 -27.38
C PHE A 165 12.90 23.83 -28.59
N SER A 166 11.67 23.34 -28.74
CA SER A 166 10.82 23.69 -29.87
C SER A 166 10.57 25.20 -29.94
N ASN A 167 10.36 25.84 -28.79
CA ASN A 167 10.23 27.29 -28.70
C ASN A 167 11.52 28.01 -29.11
N MET A 168 12.69 27.59 -28.59
CA MET A 168 13.98 28.16 -28.97
C MET A 168 14.28 27.97 -30.46
N PHE A 169 13.98 26.80 -31.01
CA PHE A 169 14.15 26.47 -32.42
C PHE A 169 13.29 27.40 -33.30
N ASN A 170 12.02 27.58 -32.93
CA ASN A 170 11.13 28.52 -33.64
C ASN A 170 11.59 29.97 -33.53
N ILE A 171 12.10 30.40 -32.37
CA ILE A 171 12.68 31.74 -32.20
C ILE A 171 13.88 31.94 -33.14
N LEU A 172 14.80 30.97 -33.20
CA LEU A 172 15.97 31.03 -34.08
C LEU A 172 15.58 30.98 -35.56
N LEU A 173 14.58 30.18 -35.93
CA LEU A 173 14.03 30.18 -37.29
C LEU A 173 13.45 31.54 -37.67
N ASN A 174 12.72 32.18 -36.75
CA ASN A 174 12.20 33.52 -36.98
C ASN A 174 13.33 34.56 -37.10
N GLN A 175 14.39 34.45 -36.28
CA GLN A 175 15.58 35.29 -36.41
C GLN A 175 16.28 35.12 -37.77
N LYS A 176 16.36 33.89 -38.28
CA LYS A 176 16.84 33.60 -39.65
C LYS A 176 15.99 34.30 -40.69
N ASN A 177 14.67 34.23 -40.58
CA ASN A 177 13.76 34.91 -41.53
C ASN A 177 13.94 36.44 -41.48
N GLN A 178 14.08 37.02 -40.28
CA GLN A 178 14.38 38.45 -40.14
C GLN A 178 15.74 38.82 -40.74
N ALA A 179 16.75 37.96 -40.62
CA ALA A 179 18.05 38.16 -41.28
C ALA A 179 17.92 38.11 -42.81
N GLN A 180 17.09 37.20 -43.33
CA GLN A 180 16.76 37.12 -44.74
C GLN A 180 16.09 38.40 -45.26
N GLU A 181 15.14 38.95 -44.49
CA GLU A 181 14.48 40.22 -44.81
C GLU A 181 15.47 41.39 -44.81
N ARG A 182 16.35 41.49 -43.79
CA ARG A 182 17.41 42.51 -43.75
C ARG A 182 18.33 42.43 -44.96
N LEU A 183 18.79 41.23 -45.31
CA LEU A 183 19.61 41.00 -46.49
C LEU A 183 18.86 41.41 -47.77
N SER A 184 17.57 41.06 -47.89
CA SER A 184 16.73 41.46 -49.02
C SER A 184 16.57 42.98 -49.14
N LEU A 185 16.38 43.68 -48.01
CA LEU A 185 16.33 45.15 -47.97
C LEU A 185 17.67 45.76 -48.41
N ARG A 186 18.80 45.18 -47.97
CA ARG A 186 20.14 45.62 -48.40
C ARG A 186 20.31 45.45 -49.91
N LEU A 187 19.83 44.35 -50.48
CA LEU A 187 19.88 44.07 -51.93
C LEU A 187 19.00 45.03 -52.75
N GLY A 188 17.92 45.58 -52.19
CA GLY A 188 17.06 46.57 -52.86
C GLY A 188 16.25 45.93 -53.97
N THR A 189 16.53 46.27 -55.24
CA THR A 189 15.81 45.71 -56.40
C THR A 189 16.25 44.29 -56.76
N THR A 190 17.44 43.88 -56.32
CA THR A 190 17.97 42.54 -56.58
C THR A 190 17.30 41.52 -55.66
N ASN A 191 16.71 40.48 -56.23
CA ASN A 191 16.12 39.38 -55.46
C ASN A 191 17.24 38.52 -54.81
N LEU A 192 17.06 38.17 -53.53
CA LEU A 192 17.95 37.27 -52.81
C LEU A 192 18.16 35.91 -53.51
N GLN A 193 17.11 35.33 -54.09
CA GLN A 193 17.25 34.07 -54.83
C GLN A 193 18.17 34.24 -56.04
N SER A 194 18.10 35.39 -56.73
CA SER A 194 18.97 35.69 -57.86
C SER A 194 20.42 35.88 -57.42
N LEU A 195 20.65 36.43 -56.22
CA LEU A 195 22.00 36.47 -55.62
C LEU A 195 22.53 35.06 -55.38
N PHE A 196 21.76 34.19 -54.73
CA PHE A 196 22.20 32.81 -54.48
C PHE A 196 22.51 32.06 -55.77
N VAL A 197 21.65 32.16 -56.79
CA VAL A 197 21.91 31.54 -58.10
C VAL A 197 23.15 32.11 -58.76
N HIS A 198 23.37 33.43 -58.68
CA HIS A 198 24.57 34.05 -59.23
C HIS A 198 25.84 33.54 -58.54
N LEU A 199 25.85 33.50 -57.21
CA LEU A 199 27.00 33.03 -56.43
C LEU A 199 27.26 31.54 -56.63
N SER A 200 26.21 30.72 -56.68
CA SER A 200 26.28 29.29 -57.02
C SER A 200 26.91 29.06 -58.39
N ASN A 201 26.40 29.71 -59.44
CA ASN A 201 26.97 29.60 -60.79
C ASN A 201 28.43 30.09 -60.84
N LYS A 202 28.74 31.20 -60.15
CA LYS A 202 30.11 31.73 -60.14
C LYS A 202 31.05 30.82 -59.37
N PHE A 203 30.58 30.21 -58.30
CA PHE A 203 31.36 29.24 -57.55
C PHE A 203 31.63 28.00 -58.39
N GLU A 204 30.61 27.46 -59.06
CA GLU A 204 30.73 26.35 -60.00
C GLU A 204 31.77 26.65 -61.10
N GLU A 205 31.70 27.84 -61.71
CA GLU A 205 32.68 28.30 -62.69
C GLU A 205 34.09 28.22 -62.09
N LEU A 206 34.32 28.82 -60.91
CA LEU A 206 35.65 28.85 -60.28
C LEU A 206 36.22 27.46 -59.98
N VAL A 207 35.37 26.50 -59.56
CA VAL A 207 35.80 25.13 -59.21
C VAL A 207 35.79 24.15 -60.38
N SER A 208 35.31 24.56 -61.55
CA SER A 208 35.27 23.75 -62.76
C SER A 208 36.67 23.41 -63.27
N ASP A 209 36.74 22.35 -64.10
CA ASP A 209 37.98 21.69 -64.54
C ASP A 209 38.99 22.56 -65.29
N GLU A 210 38.60 23.74 -65.72
CA GLU A 210 39.42 24.68 -66.50
C GLU A 210 39.86 25.91 -65.68
N ASN A 211 39.44 26.03 -64.42
CA ASN A 211 39.53 27.26 -63.65
C ASN A 211 40.43 27.19 -62.42
N GLU A 212 40.67 28.37 -61.84
CA GLU A 212 41.65 28.63 -60.79
C GLU A 212 41.46 27.74 -59.55
N TRP A 213 40.24 27.32 -59.23
CA TRP A 213 39.96 26.59 -57.99
C TRP A 213 39.81 25.07 -58.15
N LYS A 214 40.08 24.52 -59.35
CA LYS A 214 40.02 23.08 -59.62
C LYS A 214 40.78 22.24 -58.59
N ASN A 215 41.97 22.67 -58.19
CA ASN A 215 42.83 21.95 -57.24
C ASN A 215 43.00 22.72 -55.92
N PHE A 216 42.13 23.68 -55.64
CA PHE A 216 42.27 24.55 -54.48
C PHE A 216 42.02 23.77 -53.18
N LYS A 217 42.96 23.91 -52.24
CA LYS A 217 42.90 23.32 -50.91
C LYS A 217 43.08 24.41 -49.86
N ILE A 218 42.09 24.55 -48.99
CA ILE A 218 42.08 25.51 -47.88
C ILE A 218 42.96 24.94 -46.77
N SER A 219 44.24 25.29 -46.80
CA SER A 219 45.21 24.88 -45.77
C SER A 219 45.74 26.02 -44.90
N THR A 220 45.45 27.27 -45.23
CA THR A 220 45.98 28.46 -44.55
C THR A 220 44.89 29.53 -44.43
N GLU A 221 45.05 30.43 -43.46
CA GLU A 221 44.19 31.60 -43.29
C GLU A 221 44.20 32.50 -44.53
N SER A 222 45.35 32.64 -45.21
CA SER A 222 45.46 33.41 -46.46
C SER A 222 44.55 32.86 -47.57
N HIS A 223 44.36 31.54 -47.65
CA HIS A 223 43.41 30.95 -48.61
C HIS A 223 41.96 31.34 -48.29
N GLN A 224 41.59 31.40 -47.01
CA GLN A 224 40.26 31.82 -46.58
C GLN A 224 40.01 33.29 -46.92
N ILE A 225 41.01 34.15 -46.69
CA ILE A 225 40.96 35.59 -47.04
C ILE A 225 40.75 35.77 -48.55
N ILE A 226 41.52 35.07 -49.39
CA ILE A 226 41.36 35.15 -50.86
C ILE A 226 39.94 34.73 -51.28
N MET A 227 39.40 33.66 -50.69
CA MET A 227 38.04 33.22 -50.99
C MET A 227 36.97 34.21 -50.51
N ALA A 228 37.20 34.86 -49.37
CA ALA A 228 36.33 35.90 -48.81
C ALA A 228 36.31 37.14 -49.70
N GLU A 229 37.49 37.66 -50.05
CA GLU A 229 37.66 38.80 -50.95
C GLU A 229 37.02 38.52 -52.31
N ARG A 230 37.26 37.33 -52.87
CA ARG A 230 36.63 36.93 -54.14
C ARG A 230 35.11 36.87 -54.04
N CYS A 231 34.56 36.33 -52.96
CA CYS A 231 33.12 36.28 -52.75
C CYS A 231 32.53 37.70 -52.62
N ALA A 232 33.16 38.55 -51.81
CA ALA A 232 32.74 39.93 -51.61
C ALA A 232 32.77 40.74 -52.92
N ASP A 233 33.84 40.61 -53.71
CA ASP A 233 33.98 41.26 -55.02
C ASP A 233 32.86 40.84 -55.98
N GLU A 234 32.53 39.56 -56.07
CA GLU A 234 31.47 39.07 -56.95
C GLU A 234 30.08 39.55 -56.49
N ILE A 235 29.83 39.57 -55.18
CA ILE A 235 28.60 40.15 -54.62
C ILE A 235 28.51 41.65 -54.96
N GLU A 236 29.57 42.42 -54.79
CA GLU A 236 29.58 43.85 -55.09
C GLU A 236 29.38 44.12 -56.58
N LYS A 237 30.04 43.35 -57.47
CA LYS A 237 29.82 43.45 -58.92
C LYS A 237 28.37 43.15 -59.31
N PHE A 238 27.78 42.11 -58.72
CA PHE A 238 26.40 41.71 -59.03
C PHE A 238 25.36 42.70 -58.49
N THR A 239 25.58 43.22 -57.29
CA THR A 239 24.59 44.04 -56.58
C THR A 239 24.81 45.55 -56.73
N GLY A 240 26.01 45.97 -57.11
CA GLY A 240 26.46 47.36 -57.11
C GLY A 240 26.56 47.96 -55.70
N LYS A 241 26.66 47.13 -54.65
CA LYS A 241 26.56 47.56 -53.25
C LYS A 241 27.63 46.93 -52.37
N THR A 242 28.25 47.77 -51.53
CA THR A 242 29.22 47.34 -50.53
C THR A 242 28.55 46.80 -49.25
N GLY A 243 29.25 45.92 -48.53
CA GLY A 243 28.82 45.38 -47.23
C GLY A 243 27.69 44.34 -47.30
N VAL A 244 27.27 43.91 -48.49
CA VAL A 244 26.30 42.82 -48.67
C VAL A 244 26.91 41.48 -48.23
N TYR A 245 28.23 41.31 -48.40
CA TYR A 245 28.95 40.13 -47.93
C TYR A 245 28.80 39.93 -46.41
N ASP A 246 28.99 40.98 -45.61
CA ASP A 246 28.90 40.89 -44.15
C ASP A 246 27.48 40.52 -43.68
N GLU A 247 26.44 41.05 -44.35
CA GLU A 247 25.04 40.68 -44.12
C GLU A 247 24.76 39.22 -44.52
N LEU A 248 25.37 38.74 -45.61
CA LEU A 248 25.26 37.35 -46.05
C LEU A 248 25.94 36.37 -45.08
N VAL A 249 27.13 36.72 -44.58
CA VAL A 249 27.82 35.95 -43.53
C VAL A 249 26.98 35.95 -42.25
N SER A 250 26.43 37.10 -41.86
CA SER A 250 25.51 37.25 -40.72
C SER A 250 24.25 36.40 -40.87
N TYR A 251 23.72 36.29 -42.10
CA TYR A 251 22.62 35.39 -42.41
C TYR A 251 22.99 33.93 -42.11
N PHE A 252 24.16 33.46 -42.56
CA PHE A 252 24.61 32.08 -42.32
C PHE A 252 24.98 31.78 -40.87
N TYR A 253 25.37 32.77 -40.07
CA TYR A 253 25.54 32.58 -38.62
C TYR A 253 24.24 32.13 -37.92
N ASN A 254 23.05 32.46 -38.45
CA ASN A 254 21.79 31.96 -37.88
C ASN A 254 21.64 30.44 -38.02
N TYR A 255 22.13 29.86 -39.12
CA TYR A 255 22.17 28.39 -39.26
C TYR A 255 23.12 27.77 -38.24
N CYS A 256 24.24 28.41 -37.92
CA CYS A 256 25.17 27.93 -36.90
C CYS A 256 24.50 27.87 -35.51
N SER A 257 23.70 28.89 -35.17
CA SER A 257 22.90 28.90 -33.94
C SER A 257 21.87 27.77 -33.91
N LEU A 258 21.17 27.54 -35.01
CA LEU A 258 20.20 26.44 -35.15
C LEU A 258 20.87 25.07 -35.03
N ILE A 259 22.00 24.86 -35.70
CA ILE A 259 22.79 23.64 -35.62
C ILE A 259 23.28 23.41 -34.19
N THR A 260 23.81 24.45 -33.54
CA THR A 260 24.29 24.36 -32.16
C THR A 260 23.17 23.97 -31.21
N LEU A 261 21.97 24.54 -31.38
CA LEU A 261 20.79 24.17 -30.59
C LEU A 261 20.44 22.69 -30.78
N ILE A 262 20.35 22.22 -32.03
CA ILE A 262 20.03 20.80 -32.35
C ILE A 262 21.06 19.84 -31.71
N LYS A 263 22.33 20.22 -31.68
CA LYS A 263 23.41 19.36 -31.15
C LYS A 263 23.55 19.38 -29.63
N LYS A 264 23.20 20.50 -28.99
CA LYS A 264 23.33 20.66 -27.54
C LYS A 264 22.30 19.82 -26.80
N ASP A 265 21.18 19.53 -27.43
CA ASP A 265 20.10 18.83 -26.76
C ASP A 265 20.34 17.32 -26.74
N GLU A 266 20.02 16.68 -25.61
CA GLU A 266 20.21 15.25 -25.35
C GLU A 266 19.09 14.42 -25.99
N TYR A 267 18.72 14.73 -27.23
CA TYR A 267 17.67 14.00 -27.94
C TYR A 267 18.13 12.65 -28.44
N LYS A 268 17.14 11.80 -28.73
CA LYS A 268 17.36 10.58 -29.49
C LYS A 268 17.88 10.96 -30.88
N GLU A 269 18.76 10.11 -31.42
CA GLU A 269 19.35 10.29 -32.75
C GLU A 269 18.31 10.55 -33.86
N PHE A 270 17.10 10.00 -33.71
CA PHE A 270 15.98 10.23 -34.62
C PHE A 270 15.55 11.71 -34.69
N ASP A 271 15.38 12.38 -33.56
CA ASP A 271 14.89 13.76 -33.52
C ASP A 271 15.96 14.71 -34.09
N THR A 272 17.23 14.48 -33.76
CA THR A 272 18.37 15.22 -34.32
C THR A 272 18.38 15.15 -35.86
N LYS A 273 18.22 13.95 -36.43
CA LYS A 273 18.14 13.76 -37.89
C LYS A 273 16.93 14.49 -38.49
N PHE A 274 15.79 14.46 -37.81
CA PHE A 274 14.58 15.15 -38.25
C PHE A 274 14.78 16.68 -38.34
N TYR A 275 15.35 17.31 -37.31
CA TYR A 275 15.58 18.76 -37.32
C TYR A 275 16.63 19.18 -38.34
N PHE A 276 17.72 18.43 -38.53
CA PHE A 276 18.68 18.72 -39.59
C PHE A 276 18.07 18.61 -40.99
N ARG A 277 17.18 17.65 -41.22
CA ARG A 277 16.43 17.54 -42.48
C ARG A 277 15.52 18.75 -42.70
N ILE A 278 14.85 19.24 -41.66
CA ILE A 278 14.10 20.50 -41.74
C ILE A 278 15.03 21.64 -42.17
N LEU A 279 16.17 21.81 -41.51
CA LEU A 279 17.12 22.89 -41.86
C LEU A 279 17.64 22.79 -43.29
N SER A 280 17.96 21.58 -43.75
CA SER A 280 18.42 21.35 -45.12
C SER A 280 17.36 21.76 -46.15
N ASN A 281 16.10 21.37 -45.90
CA ASN A 281 14.95 21.70 -46.75
C ASN A 281 14.58 23.18 -46.75
N LEU A 282 15.06 23.98 -45.78
CA LEU A 282 14.85 25.43 -45.77
C LEU A 282 15.78 26.17 -46.74
N MET A 283 16.79 25.49 -47.28
CA MET A 283 17.74 26.06 -48.24
C MET A 283 17.49 25.54 -49.65
N THR A 284 17.56 26.44 -50.63
CA THR A 284 17.64 26.02 -52.04
C THR A 284 19.01 25.41 -52.34
N GLN A 285 19.15 24.64 -53.42
CA GLN A 285 20.45 24.12 -53.86
C GLN A 285 21.49 25.25 -54.01
N ALA A 286 21.12 26.34 -54.68
CA ALA A 286 22.01 27.49 -54.87
C ALA A 286 22.44 28.14 -53.54
N GLU A 287 21.56 28.14 -52.54
CA GLU A 287 21.89 28.59 -51.18
C GLU A 287 22.83 27.62 -50.47
N GLN A 288 22.65 26.30 -50.63
CA GLN A 288 23.58 25.30 -50.07
C GLN A 288 24.98 25.38 -50.71
N GLU A 289 25.07 25.66 -52.01
CA GLU A 289 26.34 25.89 -52.71
C GLU A 289 26.99 27.22 -52.28
N THR A 290 26.19 28.28 -52.12
CA THR A 290 26.67 29.53 -51.55
C THR A 290 27.18 29.33 -50.13
N LEU A 291 26.47 28.53 -49.32
CA LEU A 291 26.91 28.18 -47.97
C LEU A 291 28.25 27.46 -48.00
N LEU A 292 28.47 26.51 -48.91
CA LEU A 292 29.78 25.85 -49.09
C LEU A 292 30.90 26.86 -49.36
N TRP A 293 30.64 27.87 -50.19
CA TRP A 293 31.60 28.96 -50.41
C TRP A 293 31.80 29.77 -49.12
N ILE A 294 30.76 30.20 -48.41
CA ILE A 294 30.93 30.95 -47.15
C ILE A 294 31.61 30.11 -46.06
N CYS A 295 31.38 28.80 -46.00
CA CYS A 295 32.08 27.92 -45.06
C CYS A 295 33.59 27.86 -45.32
N SER A 296 34.01 28.08 -46.57
CA SER A 296 35.43 28.11 -46.91
C SER A 296 36.16 29.36 -46.42
N THR A 297 35.40 30.39 -46.02
CA THR A 297 35.93 31.70 -45.61
C THR A 297 35.81 31.95 -44.11
N ALA A 298 35.00 31.18 -43.39
CA ALA A 298 34.72 31.38 -41.97
C ALA A 298 34.75 30.06 -41.18
N ASP A 299 35.79 29.87 -40.38
CA ASP A 299 36.01 28.65 -39.58
C ASP A 299 34.84 28.31 -38.65
N TYR A 300 34.22 29.31 -38.01
CA TYR A 300 33.08 29.07 -37.12
C TYR A 300 31.89 28.43 -37.86
N ILE A 301 31.62 28.89 -39.10
CA ILE A 301 30.54 28.37 -39.93
C ILE A 301 30.88 26.94 -40.39
N LYS A 302 32.14 26.73 -40.79
CA LYS A 302 32.67 25.41 -41.14
C LYS A 302 32.50 24.41 -40.01
N ASP A 303 32.96 24.75 -38.80
CA ASP A 303 32.90 23.89 -37.62
C ASP A 303 31.48 23.51 -37.25
N ALA A 304 30.53 24.44 -37.37
CA ALA A 304 29.12 24.17 -37.14
C ALA A 304 28.57 23.16 -38.18
N ILE A 305 28.94 23.29 -39.45
CA ILE A 305 28.37 22.46 -40.52
C ILE A 305 29.04 21.09 -40.65
N GLU A 306 30.31 20.95 -40.26
CA GLU A 306 31.06 19.68 -40.27
C GLU A 306 30.40 18.53 -39.52
N VAL A 307 29.37 18.82 -38.74
CA VAL A 307 28.75 17.91 -37.80
C VAL A 307 27.24 17.87 -37.94
N SER A 308 26.68 18.54 -38.94
CA SER A 308 25.23 18.74 -39.11
C SER A 308 24.59 17.85 -40.17
N LYS A 309 25.37 17.31 -41.12
CA LYS A 309 24.85 16.65 -42.33
C LYS A 309 23.83 17.53 -43.07
N LEU A 310 24.03 18.85 -43.04
CA LEU A 310 23.07 19.82 -43.55
C LEU A 310 22.95 19.81 -45.08
N LEU A 311 24.00 19.40 -45.80
CA LEU A 311 24.01 19.40 -47.26
C LEU A 311 23.32 18.14 -47.80
N ASP A 312 22.18 18.33 -48.46
CA ASP A 312 21.34 17.26 -49.00
C ASP A 312 20.89 17.55 -50.44
N ALA A 313 21.50 18.54 -51.10
CA ALA A 313 21.26 18.85 -52.51
C ALA A 313 22.17 18.02 -53.43
N HIS A 314 21.77 17.91 -54.69
CA HIS A 314 22.67 17.48 -55.76
C HIS A 314 23.59 18.65 -56.13
N PHE A 315 24.89 18.40 -56.25
CA PHE A 315 25.88 19.40 -56.63
C PHE A 315 26.54 19.02 -57.96
N PHE A 316 27.08 20.01 -58.67
CA PHE A 316 27.91 19.78 -59.84
C PHE A 316 29.26 19.13 -59.47
N ASP A 317 29.84 18.37 -60.39
CA ASP A 317 31.07 17.59 -60.15
C ASP A 317 32.23 18.45 -59.63
N GLY A 318 32.40 19.67 -60.15
CA GLY A 318 33.42 20.61 -59.67
C GLY A 318 33.24 20.96 -58.19
N ILE A 319 32.00 21.21 -57.77
CA ILE A 319 31.65 21.51 -56.37
C ILE A 319 31.84 20.27 -55.50
N ILE A 320 31.44 19.09 -55.97
CA ILE A 320 31.64 17.81 -55.27
C ILE A 320 33.13 17.59 -55.01
N HIS A 321 33.99 17.73 -56.02
CA HIS A 321 35.43 17.58 -55.86
C HIS A 321 36.03 18.64 -54.93
N PHE A 322 35.58 19.89 -55.02
CA PHE A 322 35.98 20.95 -54.09
C PHE A 322 35.62 20.58 -52.65
N MET A 323 34.40 20.10 -52.46
CA MET A 323 33.88 19.70 -51.16
C MET A 323 34.70 18.54 -50.56
N PHE A 324 35.04 17.54 -51.37
CA PHE A 324 35.83 16.38 -50.93
C PHE A 324 37.25 16.75 -50.46
N ARG A 325 37.86 17.76 -51.07
CA ARG A 325 39.21 18.24 -50.71
C ARG A 325 39.23 19.07 -49.42
N ASN A 326 38.15 19.79 -49.14
CA ASN A 326 38.18 20.92 -48.20
C ASN A 326 37.36 20.70 -46.93
N PHE A 327 36.47 19.71 -46.90
CA PHE A 327 35.58 19.44 -45.77
C PHE A 327 35.57 17.98 -45.36
N LYS A 328 34.95 17.70 -44.20
CA LYS A 328 34.71 16.33 -43.73
C LYS A 328 33.42 15.76 -44.33
N LYS A 329 33.40 14.46 -44.57
CA LYS A 329 32.23 13.70 -45.09
C LYS A 329 30.94 13.96 -44.30
N SER A 330 31.03 14.30 -43.02
CA SER A 330 29.91 14.54 -42.11
C SER A 330 29.10 15.82 -42.39
N ILE A 331 29.50 16.68 -43.33
CA ILE A 331 28.67 17.81 -43.81
C ILE A 331 27.49 17.36 -44.67
N CYS A 332 27.56 16.18 -45.27
CA CYS A 332 26.62 15.73 -46.30
C CYS A 332 25.73 14.58 -45.80
N ASN A 333 24.45 14.62 -46.19
CA ASN A 333 23.48 13.54 -45.98
C ASN A 333 23.10 12.81 -47.27
N HIS A 334 23.40 13.38 -48.43
CA HIS A 334 22.97 12.87 -49.72
C HIS A 334 23.68 11.55 -50.07
N SER A 335 22.90 10.49 -50.28
CA SER A 335 23.42 9.11 -50.46
C SER A 335 24.38 8.96 -51.64
N ASP A 336 24.08 9.55 -52.79
CA ASP A 336 24.94 9.45 -53.98
C ASP A 336 26.29 10.15 -53.77
N ILE A 337 26.27 11.37 -53.23
CA ILE A 337 27.50 12.13 -52.89
C ILE A 337 28.33 11.35 -51.88
N LEU A 338 27.72 10.75 -50.85
CA LEU A 338 28.45 9.95 -49.86
C LEU A 338 29.12 8.71 -50.48
N ARG A 339 28.47 8.08 -51.47
CA ARG A 339 29.04 6.96 -52.24
C ARG A 339 30.22 7.42 -53.08
N ASP A 340 30.12 8.57 -53.73
CA ASP A 340 31.19 9.09 -54.58
C ASP A 340 32.36 9.64 -53.74
N TRP A 341 32.08 10.14 -52.53
CA TRP A 341 33.11 10.51 -51.54
C TRP A 341 33.99 9.30 -51.19
N ASP A 342 33.39 8.14 -50.97
CA ASP A 342 34.13 6.90 -50.65
C ASP A 342 35.00 6.41 -51.82
N LYS A 343 34.57 6.64 -53.06
CA LYS A 343 35.39 6.34 -54.25
C LYS A 343 36.58 7.29 -54.31
N TYR A 344 36.34 8.59 -54.17
CA TYR A 344 37.38 9.61 -54.18
C TYR A 344 38.48 9.36 -53.13
N LEU A 345 38.09 8.99 -51.90
CA LEU A 345 39.08 8.69 -50.84
C LEU A 345 39.95 7.46 -51.16
N LYS A 346 39.41 6.46 -51.86
CA LYS A 346 40.18 5.29 -52.31
C LYS A 346 41.17 5.65 -53.42
N GLU A 347 40.79 6.56 -54.32
CA GLU A 347 41.65 7.03 -55.41
C GLU A 347 42.79 7.92 -54.92
N GLN A 348 42.59 8.70 -53.86
CA GLN A 348 43.64 9.55 -53.27
C GLN A 348 44.66 8.76 -52.42
N ASN A 349 44.28 7.58 -51.91
CA ASN A 349 45.16 6.71 -51.13
C ASN A 349 45.12 5.28 -51.68
N PRO A 350 45.68 5.02 -52.88
CA PRO A 350 45.80 3.66 -53.39
C PRO A 350 46.74 2.88 -52.45
N ALA A 351 46.19 1.84 -51.82
CA ALA A 351 46.90 0.98 -50.89
C ALA A 351 48.10 0.27 -51.52
#